data_AF-U2Q099-F1
#
_entry.id   AF-U2Q099-F1
#
_cell.length_a   1.000
_cell.length_b   1.000
_cell.length_c   1.000
_cell.angle_alpha   90.00
_cell.angle_beta   90.00
_cell.angle_gamma   90.00
#
_symmetry.space_group_name_H-M   'P 1'
#
loop_
_entity.id
_entity.type
_entity.pdbx_description
1 polymer ?
#
loop_
_entity_poly.entity_id
_entity_poly.type
_entity_poly.pdbx_seq_one_letter_code
_entity_poly.pdbx_strand_id
1 'polypeptide(L)'
;MCRSEIKMRIKKIILYFFALQIMMFSEPVKLRKRVYYLYYPTFKQKINSGMEIQKVRGYCILLDMKCTEVLYVAEEMDDWKQGPGESTLKKIEIDLSNFKKTFFIGEFRNDYPYFKNLKQEILKENKLRKKIERIKKMLFINDIMLETEMEKSSYRDYYTMGIDYEELTKKISDYIIIRTDEISNPYIMDIKNYKPDEEKIELKNLNQIYQYFKNNPYRNLEYTSEKVDEYEKFIEKNININEFENILQREIFELIKELNLE
;
A
#
# COMPACT_ATOMS: atom_id res chain seq x y z
N MET A 1 59.42 -34.90 33.85
CA MET A 1 58.18 -34.40 33.22
C MET A 1 57.31 -35.60 32.90
N CYS A 2 56.14 -35.72 33.55
CA CYS A 2 55.40 -36.99 33.63
C CYS A 2 54.68 -37.33 32.32
N ARG A 3 54.63 -38.62 31.97
CA ARG A 3 53.99 -39.18 30.75
C ARG A 3 52.51 -38.75 30.57
N SER A 4 51.84 -38.38 31.67
CA SER A 4 50.46 -37.85 31.69
C SER A 4 50.35 -36.41 31.17
N GLU A 5 51.34 -35.54 31.42
CA GLU A 5 51.33 -34.14 30.98
C GLU A 5 51.52 -34.03 29.46
N ILE A 6 52.39 -34.86 28.88
CA ILE A 6 52.60 -34.92 27.44
C ILE A 6 51.32 -35.37 26.73
N LYS A 7 50.62 -36.37 27.29
CA LYS A 7 49.36 -36.90 26.73
C LYS A 7 48.23 -35.87 26.76
N MET A 8 48.15 -35.03 27.80
CA MET A 8 47.21 -33.91 27.87
C MET A 8 47.53 -32.78 26.88
N ARG A 9 48.82 -32.44 26.71
CA ARG A 9 49.24 -31.42 25.73
C ARG A 9 48.93 -31.84 24.30
N ILE A 10 49.19 -33.10 23.95
CA ILE A 10 48.88 -33.64 22.61
C ILE A 10 47.37 -33.65 22.35
N LYS A 11 46.54 -34.05 23.33
CA LYS A 11 45.07 -34.00 23.19
C LYS A 11 44.55 -32.58 22.96
N LYS A 12 45.09 -31.58 23.68
CA LYS A 12 44.72 -30.17 23.46
C LYS A 12 45.10 -29.70 22.07
N ILE A 13 46.31 -30.02 21.60
CA ILE A 13 46.79 -29.65 20.27
C ILE A 13 45.91 -30.25 19.18
N ILE A 14 45.56 -31.54 19.29
CA ILE A 14 44.66 -32.21 18.34
C ILE A 14 43.27 -31.55 18.36
N LEU A 15 42.73 -31.23 19.54
CA LEU A 15 41.45 -30.54 19.66
C LEU A 15 41.47 -29.15 19.03
N TYR A 16 42.54 -28.37 19.24
CA TYR A 16 42.72 -27.08 18.58
C TYR A 16 42.83 -27.22 17.06
N PHE A 17 43.50 -28.26 16.56
CA PHE A 17 43.64 -28.52 15.13
C PHE A 17 42.29 -28.86 14.48
N PHE A 18 41.46 -29.69 15.14
CA PHE A 18 40.10 -29.99 14.68
C PHE A 18 39.18 -28.75 14.73
N ALA A 19 39.23 -27.95 15.79
CA ALA A 19 38.45 -26.71 15.89
C ALA A 19 38.86 -25.68 14.82
N LEU A 20 40.16 -25.58 14.53
CA LEU A 20 40.69 -24.70 13.48
C LEU A 20 40.25 -25.16 12.09
N GLN A 21 40.25 -26.47 11.82
CA GLN A 21 39.71 -27.03 10.58
C GLN A 21 38.22 -26.74 10.44
N ILE A 22 37.41 -26.91 11.49
CA ILE A 22 35.97 -26.59 11.45
C ILE A 22 35.74 -25.10 11.14
N MET A 23 36.52 -24.18 11.70
CA MET A 23 36.42 -22.76 11.40
C MET A 23 36.94 -22.37 10.01
N MET A 24 37.94 -23.08 9.48
CA MET A 24 38.48 -22.83 8.14
C MET A 24 37.60 -23.42 7.02
N PHE A 25 36.88 -24.51 7.29
CA PHE A 25 35.99 -25.19 6.33
C PHE A 25 34.50 -24.87 6.55
N SER A 26 34.15 -24.05 7.54
CA SER A 26 32.79 -23.52 7.64
C SER A 26 32.58 -22.53 6.51
N GLU A 27 31.79 -22.90 5.50
CA GLU A 27 31.33 -21.95 4.50
C GLU A 27 30.59 -20.81 5.21
N PRO A 28 30.89 -19.54 4.89
CA PRO A 28 30.11 -18.44 5.42
C PRO A 28 28.67 -18.60 4.96
N VAL A 29 27.73 -18.64 5.89
CA VAL A 29 26.30 -18.61 5.57
C VAL A 29 26.03 -17.29 4.87
N LYS A 30 25.76 -17.33 3.56
CA LYS A 30 25.33 -16.14 2.82
C LYS A 30 23.98 -15.69 3.38
N LEU A 31 23.97 -14.53 4.03
CA LEU A 31 22.73 -13.87 4.42
C LEU A 31 21.93 -13.53 3.15
N ARG A 32 20.64 -13.88 3.12
CA ARG A 32 19.74 -13.43 2.05
C ARG A 32 19.60 -11.91 2.14
N LYS A 33 20.12 -11.20 1.13
CA LYS A 33 19.89 -9.76 0.97
C LYS A 33 18.51 -9.55 0.35
N ARG A 34 17.69 -8.69 0.94
CA ARG A 34 16.43 -8.21 0.34
C ARG A 34 16.57 -6.75 -0.01
N VAL A 35 16.27 -6.40 -1.26
CA VAL A 35 16.29 -5.03 -1.76
C VAL A 35 14.87 -4.48 -1.69
N TYR A 36 14.74 -3.22 -1.28
CA TYR A 36 13.49 -2.50 -1.25
C TYR A 36 13.66 -1.17 -1.97
N TYR A 37 12.71 -0.84 -2.83
CA TYR A 37 12.69 0.38 -3.63
C TYR A 37 11.69 1.37 -3.08
N LEU A 38 12.11 2.63 -2.90
CA LEU A 38 11.17 3.72 -2.58
C LEU A 38 10.19 3.88 -3.73
N TYR A 39 8.94 3.52 -3.49
CA TYR A 39 7.94 3.38 -4.54
C TYR A 39 7.07 4.63 -4.70
N TYR A 40 7.03 5.48 -3.67
CA TYR A 40 6.21 6.69 -3.58
C TYR A 40 6.13 7.55 -4.86
N PRO A 41 7.25 7.91 -5.53
CA PRO A 41 7.19 8.74 -6.73
C PRO A 41 6.37 8.13 -7.87
N THR A 42 6.27 6.79 -7.93
CA THR A 42 5.62 6.06 -9.03
C THR A 42 4.10 6.23 -9.00
N PHE A 43 3.52 6.23 -7.81
CA PHE A 43 2.06 6.21 -7.64
C PHE A 43 1.49 7.55 -7.16
N LYS A 44 2.33 8.57 -6.91
CA LYS A 44 1.89 9.96 -6.68
C LYS A 44 1.34 10.63 -7.95
N GLN A 45 1.78 10.20 -9.13
CA GLN A 45 1.33 10.81 -10.39
C GLN A 45 -0.16 10.56 -10.61
N LYS A 46 -0.90 11.62 -10.91
CA LYS A 46 -2.32 11.54 -11.25
C LYS A 46 -2.50 10.78 -12.57
N ILE A 47 -3.46 9.86 -12.60
CA ILE A 47 -3.80 9.16 -13.85
C ILE A 47 -4.78 9.99 -14.67
N ASN A 48 -4.67 9.91 -16.00
CA ASN A 48 -5.48 10.73 -16.91
C ASN A 48 -6.96 10.34 -16.93
N SER A 49 -7.25 9.05 -16.77
CA SER A 49 -8.61 8.51 -16.87
C SER A 49 -8.72 7.15 -16.20
N GLY A 50 -9.90 6.84 -15.67
CA GLY A 50 -10.24 5.50 -15.22
C GLY A 50 -9.79 5.20 -13.79
N MET A 51 -9.47 3.93 -13.53
CA MET A 51 -9.03 3.44 -12.22
C MET A 51 -7.82 2.52 -12.38
N GLU A 52 -6.82 2.70 -11.52
CA GLU A 52 -5.68 1.81 -11.43
C GLU A 52 -5.61 1.20 -10.03
N ILE A 53 -5.40 -0.11 -9.97
CA ILE A 53 -5.27 -0.89 -8.74
C ILE A 53 -3.94 -1.63 -8.80
N GLN A 54 -3.06 -1.39 -7.85
CA GLN A 54 -1.80 -2.11 -7.72
C GLN A 54 -1.81 -2.95 -6.44
N LYS A 55 -1.24 -4.15 -6.52
CA LYS A 55 -0.88 -4.95 -5.35
C LYS A 55 0.62 -5.00 -5.26
N VAL A 56 1.15 -4.59 -4.10
CA VAL A 56 2.59 -4.54 -3.86
C VAL A 56 2.95 -5.25 -2.55
N ARG A 57 4.06 -5.99 -2.54
CA ARG A 57 4.65 -6.53 -1.33
C ARG A 57 5.79 -5.63 -0.89
N GLY A 58 5.77 -5.18 0.35
CA GLY A 58 6.71 -4.15 0.79
C GLY A 58 6.61 -3.83 2.26
N TYR A 59 7.19 -2.71 2.66
CA TYR A 59 6.91 -2.10 3.95
C TYR A 59 6.50 -0.64 3.80
N CYS A 60 5.62 -0.21 4.69
CA CYS A 60 5.22 1.17 4.81
C CYS A 60 5.67 1.75 6.15
N ILE A 61 6.04 3.03 6.16
CA ILE A 61 6.22 3.78 7.40
C ILE A 61 4.84 4.21 7.91
N LEU A 62 4.54 3.94 9.18
CA LEU A 62 3.24 4.27 9.77
C LEU A 62 3.27 5.56 10.57
N LEU A 63 2.21 6.35 10.44
CA LEU A 63 1.85 7.45 11.34
C LEU A 63 0.42 7.20 11.81
N ASP A 64 0.19 7.21 13.12
CA ASP A 64 -1.10 6.85 13.74
C ASP A 64 -1.71 5.55 13.20
N MET A 65 -0.86 4.53 13.04
CA MET A 65 -1.20 3.21 12.49
C MET A 65 -1.68 3.20 11.02
N LYS A 66 -1.71 4.36 10.35
CA LYS A 66 -2.00 4.51 8.93
C LYS A 66 -0.69 4.52 8.13
N CYS A 67 -0.72 3.89 6.96
CA CYS A 67 0.42 3.89 6.05
C CYS A 67 0.63 5.31 5.53
N THR A 68 1.79 5.89 5.84
CA THR A 68 2.22 7.13 5.19
C THR A 68 2.48 6.85 3.72
N GLU A 69 2.54 7.89 2.90
CA GLU A 69 2.84 7.67 1.48
C GLU A 69 4.28 7.17 1.23
N VAL A 70 5.10 7.02 2.28
CA VAL A 70 6.45 6.46 2.23
C VAL A 70 6.40 4.92 2.21
N LEU A 71 6.12 4.40 1.01
CA LEU A 71 6.03 2.97 0.74
C LEU A 71 7.28 2.44 0.01
N TYR A 72 7.81 1.33 0.51
CA TYR A 72 8.95 0.64 -0.06
C TYR A 72 8.55 -0.75 -0.56
N VAL A 73 8.74 -1.01 -1.85
CA VAL A 73 8.35 -2.29 -2.47
C VAL A 73 9.55 -3.22 -2.57
N ALA A 74 9.35 -4.49 -2.21
CA ALA A 74 10.39 -5.49 -2.26
C ALA A 74 10.68 -5.91 -3.71
N GLU A 75 11.96 -5.99 -4.05
CA GLU A 75 12.40 -6.66 -5.26
C GLU A 75 12.00 -8.14 -5.21
N GLU A 76 11.48 -8.66 -6.32
CA GLU A 76 11.05 -10.05 -6.43
C GLU A 76 12.28 -10.97 -6.36
N MET A 77 12.28 -11.90 -5.39
CA MET A 77 13.36 -12.89 -5.24
C MET A 77 13.16 -14.07 -6.20
N ASP A 78 14.25 -14.67 -6.69
CA ASP A 78 14.20 -15.86 -7.55
C ASP A 78 13.35 -17.01 -6.94
N ASP A 79 13.37 -17.13 -5.62
CA ASP A 79 12.65 -18.15 -4.84
C ASP A 79 11.12 -17.92 -4.83
N TRP A 80 10.63 -16.74 -5.24
CA TRP A 80 9.21 -16.37 -5.35
C TRP A 80 8.69 -16.42 -6.79
N LYS A 81 9.51 -16.88 -7.75
CA LYS A 81 9.14 -16.99 -9.16
C LYS A 81 8.26 -18.21 -9.47
N GLN A 82 7.58 -18.81 -8.49
CA GLN A 82 6.74 -20.01 -8.71
C GLN A 82 5.31 -19.67 -9.18
N GLY A 83 5.21 -18.76 -10.15
CA GLY A 83 4.01 -18.55 -10.97
C GLY A 83 3.42 -17.13 -10.90
N PRO A 84 2.46 -16.80 -11.79
CA PRO A 84 1.79 -15.49 -11.84
C PRO A 84 1.03 -15.10 -10.55
N GLY A 85 0.93 -16.01 -9.58
CA GLY A 85 0.37 -15.79 -8.26
C GLY A 85 1.29 -15.06 -7.28
N GLU A 86 2.62 -15.10 -7.46
CA GLU A 86 3.59 -14.74 -6.40
C GLU A 86 4.40 -13.46 -6.64
N SER A 87 4.15 -12.75 -7.75
CA SER A 87 4.86 -11.50 -8.04
C SER A 87 4.64 -10.44 -6.96
N THR A 88 5.72 -9.74 -6.60
CA THR A 88 5.69 -8.66 -5.60
C THR A 88 5.00 -7.41 -6.11
N LEU A 89 4.73 -7.30 -7.42
CA LEU A 89 4.13 -6.14 -8.05
C LEU A 89 3.15 -6.56 -9.15
N LYS A 90 1.85 -6.41 -8.87
CA LYS A 90 0.76 -6.61 -9.85
C LYS A 90 0.02 -5.31 -10.06
N LYS A 91 -0.50 -5.08 -11.27
CA LYS A 91 -1.33 -3.91 -11.58
C LYS A 91 -2.52 -4.28 -12.45
N ILE A 92 -3.67 -3.70 -12.18
CA ILE A 92 -4.83 -3.66 -13.06
C ILE A 92 -5.14 -2.21 -13.40
N GLU A 93 -5.31 -1.93 -14.68
CA GLU A 93 -5.89 -0.68 -15.17
C GLU A 93 -7.31 -0.97 -15.68
N ILE A 94 -8.28 -0.14 -15.31
CA ILE A 94 -9.67 -0.24 -15.72
C ILE A 94 -10.08 1.06 -16.39
N ASP A 95 -10.40 0.98 -17.68
CA ASP A 95 -11.08 2.04 -18.41
C ASP A 95 -12.56 2.03 -18.03
N LEU A 96 -13.02 3.08 -17.35
CA LEU A 96 -14.40 3.16 -16.85
C LEU A 96 -15.43 3.48 -17.95
N SER A 97 -15.00 3.97 -19.12
CA SER A 97 -15.90 4.26 -20.23
C SER A 97 -16.48 3.00 -20.89
N ASN A 98 -15.69 1.93 -20.90
CA ASN A 98 -16.02 0.66 -21.58
C ASN A 98 -15.81 -0.57 -20.68
N PHE A 99 -15.34 -0.37 -19.44
CA PHE A 99 -14.98 -1.41 -18.47
C PHE A 99 -13.96 -2.43 -19.01
N LYS A 100 -13.08 -1.99 -19.91
CA LYS A 100 -11.92 -2.77 -20.34
C LYS A 100 -10.89 -2.74 -19.22
N LYS A 101 -10.54 -3.92 -18.70
CA LYS A 101 -9.43 -4.08 -17.77
C LYS A 101 -8.20 -4.65 -18.44
N THR A 102 -7.03 -4.17 -18.05
CA THR A 102 -5.72 -4.64 -18.47
C THR A 102 -4.94 -5.10 -17.24
N PHE A 103 -4.45 -6.33 -17.26
CA PHE A 103 -3.63 -6.90 -16.20
C PHE A 103 -2.16 -6.83 -16.55
N PHE A 104 -1.35 -6.43 -15.58
CA PHE A 104 0.10 -6.29 -15.69
C PHE A 104 0.80 -7.01 -14.54
N ILE A 105 1.95 -7.59 -14.86
CA ILE A 105 2.97 -7.97 -13.87
C ILE A 105 4.10 -6.96 -13.95
N GLY A 106 4.56 -6.52 -12.79
CA GLY A 106 5.67 -5.59 -12.65
C GLY A 106 6.94 -6.26 -12.17
N GLU A 107 8.07 -5.70 -12.57
CA GLU A 107 9.40 -6.04 -12.06
C GLU A 107 10.23 -4.76 -11.95
N PHE A 108 11.31 -4.76 -11.16
CA PHE A 108 12.21 -3.63 -11.11
C PHE A 108 13.34 -3.80 -12.11
N ARG A 109 13.64 -2.76 -12.88
CA ARG A 109 14.78 -2.68 -13.80
C ARG A 109 15.49 -1.35 -13.56
N ASN A 110 16.78 -1.39 -13.25
CA ASN A 110 17.56 -0.20 -12.92
C ASN A 110 16.87 0.66 -11.86
N ASP A 111 16.33 0.02 -10.81
CA ASP A 111 15.62 0.67 -9.70
C ASP A 111 14.27 1.31 -10.05
N TYR A 112 13.77 1.14 -11.29
CA TYR A 112 12.44 1.61 -11.72
C TYR A 112 11.46 0.45 -11.93
N PRO A 113 10.17 0.63 -11.59
CA PRO A 113 9.16 -0.38 -11.87
C PRO A 113 8.81 -0.40 -13.36
N TYR A 114 8.88 -1.58 -13.95
CA TYR A 114 8.50 -1.85 -15.33
C TYR A 114 7.31 -2.80 -15.36
N PHE A 115 6.26 -2.47 -16.11
CA PHE A 115 5.03 -3.25 -16.20
C PHE A 115 4.87 -3.91 -17.56
N LYS A 116 4.74 -5.24 -17.55
CA LYS A 116 4.42 -6.02 -18.75
C LYS A 116 2.92 -6.31 -18.80
N ASN A 117 2.27 -5.89 -19.87
CA ASN A 117 0.88 -6.27 -20.16
C ASN A 117 0.81 -7.78 -20.43
N LEU A 118 -0.09 -8.47 -19.72
CA LEU A 118 -0.33 -9.90 -19.91
C LEU A 118 -1.66 -10.21 -20.55
N LYS A 119 -2.72 -9.49 -20.14
CA LYS A 119 -4.09 -9.82 -20.54
C LYS A 119 -4.96 -8.58 -20.56
N GLN A 120 -5.87 -8.54 -21.52
CA GLN A 120 -6.95 -7.57 -21.56
C GLN A 120 -8.29 -8.29 -21.64
N GLU A 121 -9.27 -7.81 -20.89
CA GLU A 121 -10.64 -8.32 -20.96
C GLU A 121 -11.66 -7.24 -20.61
N ILE A 122 -12.89 -7.40 -21.08
CA ILE A 122 -13.99 -6.51 -20.72
C ILE A 122 -14.71 -7.12 -19.53
N LEU A 123 -14.85 -6.36 -18.45
CA LEU A 123 -15.64 -6.76 -17.29
C LEU A 123 -17.11 -6.77 -17.70
N LYS A 124 -17.74 -7.94 -17.89
CA LYS A 124 -19.14 -8.02 -18.35
C LYS A 124 -20.17 -7.93 -17.22
N GLU A 125 -19.76 -8.24 -15.99
CA GLU A 125 -20.68 -8.34 -14.86
C GLU A 125 -21.15 -6.97 -14.37
N ASN A 126 -22.45 -6.70 -14.49
CA ASN A 126 -23.04 -5.42 -14.08
C ASN A 126 -22.86 -5.13 -12.58
N LYS A 127 -22.90 -6.17 -11.73
CA LYS A 127 -22.70 -6.02 -10.28
C LYS A 127 -21.30 -5.50 -9.97
N LEU A 128 -20.27 -6.10 -10.58
CA LEU A 128 -18.88 -5.68 -10.42
C LEU A 128 -18.64 -4.26 -10.97
N ARG A 129 -19.22 -3.93 -12.13
CA ARG A 129 -19.17 -2.56 -12.68
C ARG A 129 -19.74 -1.52 -11.70
N LYS A 130 -20.92 -1.79 -11.12
CA LYS A 130 -21.54 -0.93 -10.11
C LYS A 130 -20.69 -0.80 -8.85
N LYS A 131 -20.03 -1.89 -8.42
CA LYS A 131 -19.11 -1.87 -7.27
C LYS A 131 -17.89 -0.97 -7.56
N ILE A 132 -17.28 -1.08 -8.73
CA ILE A 132 -16.16 -0.22 -9.15
C ILE A 132 -16.56 1.26 -9.15
N GLU A 133 -17.70 1.60 -9.76
CA GLU A 133 -18.23 2.97 -9.77
C GLU A 133 -18.52 3.50 -8.37
N ARG A 134 -19.04 2.63 -7.49
CA ARG A 134 -19.31 2.97 -6.10
C ARG A 134 -18.03 3.25 -5.32
N ILE A 135 -17.03 2.38 -5.43
CA ILE A 135 -15.71 2.56 -4.82
C ILE A 135 -15.05 3.83 -5.34
N LYS A 136 -15.14 4.14 -6.64
CA LYS A 136 -14.63 5.40 -7.22
C LYS A 136 -15.18 6.63 -6.48
N LYS A 137 -16.50 6.67 -6.25
CA LYS A 137 -17.15 7.77 -5.52
C LYS A 137 -16.71 7.85 -4.06
N MET A 138 -16.55 6.71 -3.40
CA MET A 138 -16.08 6.65 -2.02
C MET A 138 -14.63 7.12 -1.91
N LEU A 139 -13.76 6.71 -2.83
CA LEU A 139 -12.38 7.19 -2.89
C LEU A 139 -12.31 8.72 -3.08
N PHE A 140 -13.16 9.28 -3.94
CA PHE A 140 -13.27 10.73 -4.11
C PHE A 140 -13.64 11.46 -2.82
N ILE A 141 -14.63 10.95 -2.08
CA ILE A 141 -15.04 11.54 -0.79
C ILE A 141 -13.92 11.39 0.24
N ASN A 142 -13.27 10.21 0.30
CA ASN A 142 -12.17 9.95 1.21
C ASN A 142 -11.01 10.93 0.99
N ASP A 143 -10.66 11.20 -0.26
CA ASP A 143 -9.59 12.13 -0.63
C ASP A 143 -9.91 13.56 -0.18
N ILE A 144 -11.16 14.01 -0.31
CA ILE A 144 -11.60 15.32 0.21
C ILE A 144 -11.53 15.37 1.74
N MET A 145 -11.92 14.29 2.43
CA MET A 145 -11.83 14.21 3.88
C MET A 145 -10.37 14.31 4.34
N LEU A 146 -9.46 13.60 3.67
CA LEU A 146 -8.01 13.68 3.94
C LEU A 146 -7.47 15.08 3.70
N GLU A 147 -7.82 15.73 2.58
CA GLU A 147 -7.37 17.10 2.31
C GLU A 147 -7.91 18.10 3.33
N THR A 148 -9.18 17.95 3.75
CA THR A 148 -9.79 18.81 4.78
C THR A 148 -9.06 18.67 6.12
N GLU A 149 -8.69 17.45 6.51
CA GLU A 149 -7.90 17.18 7.72
C GLU A 149 -6.48 17.75 7.62
N MET A 150 -5.82 17.59 6.46
CA MET A 150 -4.48 18.12 6.22
C MET A 150 -4.45 19.65 6.22
N GLU A 151 -5.44 20.34 5.67
CA GLU A 151 -5.49 21.81 5.72
C GLU A 151 -5.78 22.32 7.14
N LYS A 152 -6.58 21.58 7.92
CA LYS A 152 -6.73 21.85 9.35
C LYS A 152 -5.40 21.73 10.09
N SER A 153 -4.60 20.71 9.75
CA SER A 153 -3.29 20.50 10.36
C SER A 153 -2.29 21.55 9.87
N SER A 154 -2.23 21.88 8.57
CA SER A 154 -1.33 22.90 8.01
C SER A 154 -1.55 24.27 8.67
N TYR A 155 -2.80 24.63 8.96
CA TYR A 155 -3.17 25.85 9.68
C TYR A 155 -2.76 25.80 11.17
N ARG A 156 -2.65 24.61 11.77
CA ARG A 156 -2.18 24.39 13.14
C ARG A 156 -0.66 24.21 13.24
N ASP A 157 -0.02 23.68 12.19
CA ASP A 157 1.34 23.14 12.17
C ASP A 157 2.39 24.13 11.62
N TYR A 158 2.02 25.39 11.37
CA TYR A 158 2.99 26.45 11.11
C TYR A 158 4.03 26.62 12.25
N TYR A 159 3.89 25.88 13.36
CA TYR A 159 4.75 25.95 14.54
C TYR A 159 5.49 24.67 14.96
N THR A 160 5.28 23.47 14.39
CA THR A 160 5.94 22.26 14.94
C THR A 160 6.07 21.06 13.99
N MET A 161 7.27 20.47 13.98
CA MET A 161 7.65 19.07 13.66
C MET A 161 8.34 18.80 12.32
N GLY A 162 9.67 18.67 12.40
CA GLY A 162 10.41 17.73 11.55
C GLY A 162 10.13 16.31 12.04
N ILE A 163 9.35 15.55 11.27
CA ILE A 163 9.06 14.15 11.57
C ILE A 163 10.31 13.33 11.23
N ASP A 164 10.90 12.66 12.23
CA ASP A 164 11.96 11.68 12.00
C ASP A 164 11.35 10.35 11.57
N TYR A 165 11.37 10.10 10.26
CA TYR A 165 10.85 8.88 9.66
C TYR A 165 11.64 7.62 10.05
N GLU A 166 12.85 7.74 10.61
CA GLU A 166 13.64 6.59 11.06
C GLU A 166 13.12 5.98 12.37
N GLU A 167 12.50 6.80 13.24
CA GLU A 167 11.90 6.36 14.50
C GLU A 167 10.48 5.80 14.35
N LEU A 168 9.84 6.04 13.20
CA LEU A 168 8.48 5.58 12.91
C LEU A 168 8.41 4.07 12.62
N THR A 169 7.27 3.48 12.96
CA THR A 169 7.06 2.03 12.82
C THR A 169 7.04 1.62 11.35
N LYS A 170 7.91 0.67 10.98
CA LYS A 170 7.92 0.03 9.66
C LYS A 170 7.08 -1.24 9.71
N LYS A 171 6.05 -1.34 8.87
CA LYS A 171 5.19 -2.53 8.78
C LYS A 171 5.40 -3.21 7.44
N ILE A 172 5.84 -4.47 7.45
CA ILE A 172 5.92 -5.30 6.24
C ILE A 172 4.56 -5.92 5.97
N SER A 173 4.03 -5.77 4.76
CA SER A 173 2.75 -6.35 4.36
C SER A 173 2.59 -6.50 2.84
N ASP A 174 1.42 -7.00 2.45
CA ASP A 174 0.90 -6.80 1.09
C ASP A 174 -0.05 -5.60 1.13
N TYR A 175 0.19 -4.64 0.25
CA TYR A 175 -0.54 -3.39 0.16
C TYR A 175 -1.30 -3.29 -1.15
N ILE A 176 -2.50 -2.72 -1.09
CA ILE A 176 -3.27 -2.31 -2.25
C ILE A 176 -3.14 -0.80 -2.39
N ILE A 177 -2.81 -0.35 -3.60
CA ILE A 177 -2.74 1.07 -3.95
C ILE A 177 -3.80 1.31 -5.02
N ILE A 178 -4.72 2.26 -4.79
CA ILE A 178 -5.75 2.61 -5.76
C ILE A 178 -5.62 4.07 -6.17
N ARG A 179 -5.67 4.30 -7.48
CA ARG A 179 -5.64 5.62 -8.11
C ARG A 179 -6.85 5.79 -9.01
N THR A 180 -7.39 7.00 -9.07
CA THR A 180 -8.45 7.37 -10.01
C THR A 180 -8.14 8.73 -10.61
N ASP A 181 -8.81 9.05 -11.71
CA ASP A 181 -8.78 10.38 -12.33
C ASP A 181 -9.41 11.49 -11.46
N GLU A 182 -10.13 11.11 -10.40
CA GLU A 182 -10.86 12.03 -9.53
C GLU A 182 -10.15 12.35 -8.21
N ILE A 183 -9.16 11.55 -7.80
CA ILE A 183 -8.40 11.77 -6.55
C ILE A 183 -7.02 12.37 -6.83
N SER A 184 -6.48 13.17 -5.90
CA SER A 184 -5.07 13.61 -5.92
C SER A 184 -4.19 12.61 -5.19
N ASN A 185 -4.64 12.13 -4.04
CA ASN A 185 -3.84 11.24 -3.21
C ASN A 185 -4.20 9.78 -3.48
N PRO A 186 -3.20 8.90 -3.65
CA PRO A 186 -3.42 7.47 -3.81
C PRO A 186 -4.00 6.89 -2.51
N TYR A 187 -5.00 6.02 -2.63
CA TYR A 187 -5.50 5.27 -1.48
C TYR A 187 -4.62 4.05 -1.22
N ILE A 188 -4.10 3.89 0.00
CA ILE A 188 -3.23 2.77 0.38
C ILE A 188 -3.87 1.96 1.50
N MET A 189 -3.99 0.65 1.29
CA MET A 189 -4.60 -0.28 2.22
C MET A 189 -3.69 -1.47 2.48
N ASP A 190 -3.49 -1.80 3.76
CA ASP A 190 -2.84 -3.06 4.17
C ASP A 190 -3.85 -4.22 4.04
N ILE A 191 -3.82 -4.88 2.88
CA ILE A 191 -4.83 -5.90 2.54
C ILE A 191 -4.63 -7.20 3.31
N LYS A 192 -3.37 -7.54 3.61
CA LYS A 192 -3.03 -8.80 4.28
C LYS A 192 -3.51 -8.82 5.73
N ASN A 193 -3.48 -7.66 6.40
CA ASN A 193 -3.87 -7.56 7.81
C ASN A 193 -5.31 -7.05 8.00
N TYR A 194 -6.02 -6.72 6.92
CA TYR A 194 -7.42 -6.33 6.99
C TYR A 194 -8.30 -7.52 7.40
N LYS A 195 -9.17 -7.30 8.38
CA LYS A 195 -10.21 -8.24 8.79
C LYS A 195 -11.57 -7.57 8.57
N PRO A 196 -12.43 -8.13 7.70
CA PRO A 196 -13.75 -7.55 7.49
C PRO A 196 -14.60 -7.69 8.75
N ASP A 197 -15.33 -6.63 9.10
CA ASP A 197 -16.33 -6.66 10.16
C ASP A 197 -17.45 -7.66 9.83
N GLU A 198 -18.01 -8.31 10.85
CA GLU A 198 -19.15 -9.22 10.69
C GLU A 198 -20.43 -8.46 10.31
N GLU A 199 -20.58 -7.22 10.78
CA GLU A 199 -21.75 -6.40 10.51
C GLU A 199 -21.64 -5.64 9.19
N LYS A 200 -22.58 -5.91 8.28
CA LYS A 200 -22.68 -5.21 6.99
C LYS A 200 -23.50 -3.95 7.13
N ILE A 201 -22.83 -2.88 7.54
CA ILE A 201 -23.42 -1.54 7.52
C ILE A 201 -23.43 -1.00 6.09
N GLU A 202 -24.56 -0.41 5.66
CA GLU A 202 -24.71 0.18 4.33
C GLU A 202 -24.52 1.70 4.35
N LEU A 203 -23.63 2.20 3.51
CA LEU A 203 -23.47 3.64 3.34
C LEU A 203 -24.66 4.24 2.59
N LYS A 204 -25.51 4.96 3.32
CA LYS A 204 -26.64 5.72 2.79
C LYS A 204 -26.16 7.02 2.13
N ASN A 205 -26.94 7.54 1.18
CA ASN A 205 -26.75 8.87 0.57
C ASN A 205 -25.41 9.12 -0.16
N LEU A 206 -24.61 8.09 -0.45
CA LEU A 206 -23.32 8.23 -1.15
C LEU A 206 -23.40 9.11 -2.42
N ASN A 207 -24.43 8.91 -3.25
CA ASN A 207 -24.60 9.71 -4.46
C ASN A 207 -24.88 11.19 -4.15
N GLN A 208 -25.63 11.50 -3.10
CA GLN A 208 -25.92 12.88 -2.71
C GLN A 208 -24.66 13.58 -2.18
N ILE A 209 -23.92 12.90 -1.31
CA ILE A 209 -22.64 13.37 -0.76
C ILE A 209 -21.63 13.61 -1.90
N TYR A 210 -21.50 12.65 -2.80
CA TYR A 210 -20.63 12.77 -3.97
C TYR A 210 -21.00 13.98 -4.85
N GLN A 211 -22.30 14.18 -5.13
CA GLN A 211 -22.77 15.31 -5.93
C GLN A 211 -22.56 16.65 -5.22
N TYR A 212 -22.71 16.72 -3.90
CA TYR A 212 -22.42 17.94 -3.13
C TYR A 212 -20.96 18.38 -3.37
N PHE A 213 -20.00 17.48 -3.23
CA PHE A 213 -18.58 17.78 -3.43
C PHE A 213 -18.18 17.96 -4.90
N LYS A 214 -18.93 17.41 -5.86
CA LYS A 214 -18.73 17.72 -7.29
C LYS A 214 -19.15 19.14 -7.64
N ASN A 215 -20.24 19.60 -7.06
CA ASN A 215 -20.77 20.94 -7.30
C ASN A 215 -20.04 22.01 -6.48
N ASN A 216 -19.38 21.60 -5.40
CA ASN A 216 -18.53 22.43 -4.56
C ASN A 216 -17.12 21.81 -4.60
N PRO A 217 -16.35 22.07 -5.67
CA PRO A 217 -15.03 21.48 -5.81
C PRO A 217 -14.07 22.09 -4.80
N TYR A 218 -13.39 21.22 -4.06
CA TYR A 218 -12.37 21.59 -3.09
C TYR A 218 -11.17 22.31 -3.74
N ARG A 219 -10.77 21.91 -4.96
CA ARG A 219 -9.46 22.25 -5.56
C ARG A 219 -9.34 23.50 -6.45
N ASN A 220 -10.26 24.45 -6.40
CA ASN A 220 -10.23 25.62 -7.31
C ASN A 220 -10.63 26.95 -6.65
N LEU A 221 -10.60 27.05 -5.33
CA LEU A 221 -11.06 28.25 -4.62
C LEU A 221 -9.88 29.00 -4.02
N GLU A 222 -9.92 30.33 -4.07
CA GLU A 222 -9.13 31.16 -3.16
C GLU A 222 -9.52 30.75 -1.73
N TYR A 223 -8.63 30.02 -1.06
CA TYR A 223 -8.90 29.34 0.20
C TYR A 223 -9.14 30.34 1.33
N THR A 224 -10.37 30.36 1.86
CA THR A 224 -10.71 31.04 3.10
C THR A 224 -11.02 29.99 4.19
N SER A 225 -10.68 30.29 5.44
CA SER A 225 -11.00 29.42 6.60
C SER A 225 -12.50 29.08 6.67
N GLU A 226 -13.36 30.02 6.25
CA GLU A 226 -14.81 29.84 6.19
C GLU A 226 -15.24 28.68 5.28
N LYS A 227 -14.52 28.43 4.19
CA LYS A 227 -14.81 27.31 3.29
C LYS A 227 -14.39 25.98 3.90
N VAL A 228 -13.23 25.90 4.54
CA VAL A 228 -12.81 24.67 5.25
C VAL A 228 -13.85 24.30 6.31
N ASP A 229 -14.31 25.29 7.09
CA ASP A 229 -15.37 25.10 8.11
C ASP A 229 -16.70 24.60 7.53
N GLU A 230 -17.08 25.04 6.32
CA GLU A 230 -18.29 24.58 5.64
C GLU A 230 -18.20 23.07 5.32
N TYR A 231 -17.07 22.62 4.78
CA TYR A 231 -16.86 21.22 4.42
C TYR A 231 -16.77 20.35 5.67
N GLU A 232 -16.08 20.80 6.72
CA GLU A 232 -16.02 20.10 8.01
C GLU A 232 -17.44 19.88 8.56
N LYS A 233 -18.25 20.94 8.66
CA LYS A 233 -19.64 20.84 9.13
C LYS A 233 -20.48 19.91 8.27
N PHE A 234 -20.27 19.91 6.95
CA PHE A 234 -20.96 18.99 6.06
C PHE A 234 -20.55 17.54 6.32
N ILE A 235 -19.25 17.26 6.43
CA ILE A 235 -18.70 15.92 6.71
C ILE A 235 -19.23 15.42 8.05
N GLU A 236 -19.05 16.18 9.14
CA GLU A 236 -19.49 15.80 10.49
C GLU A 236 -20.99 15.49 10.57
N LYS A 237 -21.81 16.23 9.81
CA LYS A 237 -23.27 16.05 9.81
C LYS A 237 -23.72 14.84 8.99
N ASN A 238 -22.99 14.48 7.94
CA ASN A 238 -23.47 13.52 6.94
C ASN A 238 -22.67 12.22 6.88
N ILE A 239 -21.47 12.17 7.46
CA ILE A 239 -20.53 11.06 7.35
C ILE A 239 -20.04 10.67 8.73
N ASN A 240 -20.36 9.44 9.16
CA ASN A 240 -19.62 8.80 10.24
C ASN A 240 -18.28 8.28 9.65
N ILE A 241 -17.19 8.96 9.97
CA ILE A 241 -15.86 8.71 9.38
C ILE A 241 -15.42 7.26 9.57
N ASN A 242 -15.55 6.72 10.78
CA ASN A 242 -15.13 5.36 11.09
C ASN A 242 -15.95 4.32 10.30
N GLU A 243 -17.26 4.51 10.24
CA GLU A 243 -18.15 3.64 9.48
C GLU A 243 -17.83 3.71 7.97
N PHE A 244 -17.61 4.92 7.46
CA PHE A 244 -17.25 5.14 6.07
C PHE A 244 -15.93 4.46 5.69
N GLU A 245 -14.89 4.63 6.50
CA GLU A 245 -13.57 4.01 6.28
C GLU A 245 -13.68 2.48 6.29
N ASN A 246 -14.42 1.90 7.24
CA ASN A 246 -14.64 0.45 7.31
C ASN A 246 -15.40 -0.08 6.08
N ILE A 247 -16.44 0.61 5.62
CA ILE A 247 -17.19 0.23 4.42
C ILE A 247 -16.30 0.32 3.18
N LEU A 248 -15.49 1.38 3.06
CA LEU A 248 -14.56 1.56 1.93
C LEU A 248 -13.56 0.40 1.86
N GLN A 249 -12.89 0.11 2.98
CA GLN A 249 -11.93 -0.98 3.09
C GLN A 249 -12.57 -2.33 2.74
N ARG A 250 -13.80 -2.58 3.21
CA ARG A 250 -14.55 -3.81 2.90
C ARG A 250 -14.87 -3.94 1.42
N GLU A 251 -15.39 -2.87 0.81
CA GLU A 251 -15.73 -2.88 -0.62
C GLU A 251 -14.49 -3.08 -1.50
N ILE A 252 -13.37 -2.47 -1.13
CA ILE A 252 -12.07 -2.69 -1.78
C ILE A 252 -11.63 -4.15 -1.61
N PHE A 253 -11.65 -4.68 -0.39
CA PHE A 253 -11.27 -6.07 -0.13
C PHE A 253 -12.08 -7.06 -0.98
N GLU A 254 -13.40 -6.90 -1.04
CA GLU A 254 -14.25 -7.72 -1.91
C GLU A 254 -13.93 -7.52 -3.40
N LEU A 255 -13.64 -6.29 -3.84
CA LEU A 255 -13.25 -6.01 -5.23
C LEU A 255 -11.95 -6.73 -5.61
N ILE A 256 -10.93 -6.70 -4.74
CA ILE A 256 -9.65 -7.37 -4.98
C ILE A 256 -9.83 -8.88 -5.17
N LYS A 257 -10.71 -9.50 -4.38
CA LYS A 257 -11.11 -10.91 -4.56
C LYS A 257 -11.73 -11.16 -5.92
N GLU A 258 -12.75 -10.37 -6.28
CA GLU A 258 -13.47 -10.52 -7.54
C GLU A 258 -12.57 -10.26 -8.77
N LEU A 259 -11.53 -9.44 -8.62
CA LEU A 259 -10.54 -9.18 -9.67
C LEU A 259 -9.39 -10.20 -9.73
N ASN A 260 -9.37 -11.20 -8.83
CA ASN A 260 -8.28 -12.18 -8.69
C ASN A 260 -6.90 -11.53 -8.49
N LEU A 261 -6.85 -10.47 -7.67
CA LEU A 261 -5.61 -9.79 -7.28
C LEU A 261 -5.02 -10.32 -5.96
N GLU A 262 -5.55 -11.40 -5.39
CA GLU A 262 -5.03 -12.03 -4.16
C GLU A 262 -3.65 -12.70 -4.30
#